data_AF-A0A167GVG0-F1
#
_entry.id   AF-A0A167GVG0-F1
#
_cell.length_a   1.000
_cell.length_b   1.000
_cell.length_c   1.000
_cell.angle_alpha   90.00
_cell.angle_beta   90.00
_cell.angle_gamma   90.00
#
_symmetry.space_group_name_H-M   'P 1'
#
loop_
_entity.id
_entity.type
_entity.pdbx_description
1 polymer ?
#
loop_
_entity_poly.entity_id
_entity_poly.type
_entity_poly.pdbx_seq_one_letter_code
_entity_poly.pdbx_strand_id
1 'polypeptide(L)'
;MALDFTGKDASRATGSEKDPGAGIQLLDTTEHYDVTDIEWDLSGRYLTSRASAWRHTLKNGYTIWDFRRQELTKQVLDRFKQFLWRPRPRTLLSKEQQREIHKRLREHSKQFDEEDAVEESTVSAELIAARRWLIEEWNAWRAKLRREIKEEKGKREKERGVAQEKIEQGVCG
;
A
#
# COMPACT_ATOMS: atom_id res chain seq x y z
N MET A 1 -15.00 3.97 2.06
CA MET A 1 -16.07 4.82 1.47
C MET A 1 -16.06 4.58 -0.03
N ALA A 2 -16.94 3.72 -0.53
CA ALA A 2 -17.05 3.41 -1.95
C ALA A 2 -17.81 4.55 -2.63
N LEU A 3 -17.28 5.05 -3.75
CA LEU A 3 -18.00 5.99 -4.62
C LEU A 3 -19.14 5.21 -5.28
N ASP A 4 -20.38 5.55 -4.95
CA ASP A 4 -21.56 4.86 -5.45
C ASP A 4 -21.93 5.40 -6.84
N PHE A 5 -21.48 4.72 -7.88
CA PHE A 5 -21.82 5.05 -9.28
C PHE A 5 -23.24 4.66 -9.66
N THR A 6 -24.07 4.14 -8.73
CA THR A 6 -25.42 3.64 -9.05
C THR A 6 -26.45 4.75 -9.19
N GLY A 7 -26.29 5.65 -10.18
CA GLY A 7 -27.37 6.45 -10.81
C GLY A 7 -28.22 7.37 -9.91
N LYS A 8 -28.06 7.35 -8.59
CA LYS A 8 -28.86 8.14 -7.64
C LYS A 8 -28.44 9.60 -7.65
N ASP A 9 -27.15 9.86 -7.87
CA ASP A 9 -26.61 11.21 -8.00
C ASP A 9 -26.85 11.84 -9.38
N ALA A 10 -27.18 11.03 -10.40
CA ALA A 10 -27.57 11.52 -11.72
C ALA A 10 -28.94 12.24 -11.71
N SER A 11 -29.76 12.01 -10.68
CA SER A 11 -31.09 12.64 -10.55
C SER A 11 -31.04 14.15 -10.22
N ARG A 12 -29.84 14.71 -9.99
CA ARG A 12 -29.67 16.14 -9.70
C ARG A 12 -29.33 16.98 -10.95
N ALA A 13 -29.16 16.36 -12.11
CA ALA A 13 -28.94 17.05 -13.37
C ALA A 13 -30.29 17.48 -13.98
N THR A 14 -30.65 18.75 -13.79
CA THR A 14 -31.70 19.45 -14.55
C THR A 14 -31.20 19.73 -15.98
N GLY A 15 -30.90 18.67 -16.73
CA GLY A 15 -30.47 18.73 -18.13
C GLY A 15 -31.34 17.83 -18.97
N SER A 16 -31.79 18.31 -20.12
CA SER A 16 -32.58 17.51 -21.07
C SER A 16 -31.88 16.18 -21.37
N GLU A 17 -32.65 15.08 -21.38
CA GLU A 17 -32.26 13.67 -21.59
C GLU A 17 -31.42 13.37 -22.85
N LYS A 18 -31.15 14.39 -23.69
CA LYS A 18 -30.45 14.29 -24.97
C LYS A 18 -29.02 14.83 -24.98
N ASP A 19 -28.52 15.39 -23.88
CA ASP A 19 -27.13 15.85 -23.83
C ASP A 19 -26.22 14.73 -23.28
N PRO A 20 -25.37 14.09 -24.11
CA PRO A 20 -24.43 13.07 -23.64
C PRO A 20 -23.41 13.60 -22.62
N GLY A 21 -23.30 14.92 -22.46
CA GLY A 21 -22.45 15.57 -21.46
C GLY A 21 -23.10 15.82 -20.10
N ALA A 22 -24.42 15.63 -19.95
CA ALA A 22 -25.15 16.02 -18.75
C ALA A 22 -24.72 15.27 -17.46
N GLY A 23 -24.05 14.12 -17.61
CA GLY A 23 -23.50 13.33 -16.50
C GLY A 23 -21.98 13.47 -16.30
N ILE A 24 -21.29 14.30 -17.09
CA ILE A 24 -19.84 14.46 -16.98
C ILE A 24 -19.55 15.34 -15.77
N GLN A 25 -18.99 14.74 -14.73
CA GLN A 25 -18.52 15.44 -13.54
C GLN A 25 -17.00 15.33 -13.47
N LEU A 26 -16.34 16.48 -13.24
CA LEU A 26 -14.94 16.49 -12.88
C LEU A 26 -14.81 15.88 -11.48
N LEU A 27 -14.31 14.65 -11.41
CA LEU A 27 -14.03 14.02 -10.12
C LEU A 27 -12.80 14.65 -9.47
N ASP A 28 -11.76 14.94 -10.26
CA ASP A 28 -10.52 15.52 -9.73
C ASP A 28 -9.53 16.02 -10.80
N THR A 29 -8.52 16.79 -10.37
CA THR A 29 -7.42 17.33 -11.21
C THR A 29 -6.06 16.95 -10.63
N THR A 30 -5.15 16.40 -11.43
CA THR A 30 -3.80 15.99 -10.97
C THR A 30 -2.73 16.42 -11.95
N GLU A 31 -1.53 16.65 -11.42
CA GLU A 31 -0.38 17.05 -12.19
C GLU A 31 0.62 15.90 -12.35
N HIS A 32 0.98 15.61 -13.59
CA HIS A 32 2.16 14.83 -13.92
C HIS A 32 2.91 15.61 -15.00
N TYR A 33 4.05 16.17 -14.60
CA TYR A 33 4.91 16.97 -15.46
C TYR A 33 5.55 16.11 -16.55
N ASP A 34 5.75 16.71 -17.73
CA ASP A 34 6.42 16.10 -18.88
C ASP A 34 5.76 14.80 -19.39
N VAL A 35 4.46 14.63 -19.14
CA VAL A 35 3.67 13.53 -19.70
C VAL A 35 3.66 13.62 -21.22
N THR A 36 4.02 12.51 -21.85
CA THR A 36 3.95 12.36 -23.30
C THR A 36 2.66 11.68 -23.73
N ASP A 37 2.21 10.69 -22.96
CA ASP A 37 1.08 9.85 -23.32
C ASP A 37 0.29 9.41 -22.08
N ILE A 38 -1.00 9.19 -22.27
CA ILE A 38 -1.93 8.72 -21.24
C ILE A 38 -2.73 7.56 -21.81
N GLU A 39 -2.81 6.45 -21.07
CA GLU A 39 -3.53 5.25 -21.50
C GLU A 39 -4.31 4.63 -20.34
N TRP A 40 -5.58 4.37 -20.58
CA TRP A 40 -6.41 3.54 -19.70
C TRP A 40 -6.09 2.06 -19.92
N ASP A 41 -6.16 1.28 -18.85
CA ASP A 41 -6.14 -0.16 -18.97
C ASP A 41 -7.45 -0.66 -19.63
N LEU A 42 -7.44 -1.88 -20.16
CA LEU A 42 -8.59 -2.42 -20.89
C LEU A 42 -9.83 -2.66 -20.01
N SER A 43 -9.68 -2.66 -18.67
CA SER A 43 -10.82 -2.70 -17.74
C SER A 43 -11.34 -1.32 -17.36
N GLY A 44 -10.58 -0.25 -17.59
CA GLY A 44 -10.92 1.12 -17.21
C GLY A 44 -10.78 1.42 -15.71
N ARG A 45 -10.15 0.53 -14.93
CA ARG A 45 -9.92 0.73 -13.49
C ARG A 45 -8.68 1.56 -13.23
N TYR A 46 -7.67 1.45 -14.09
CA TYR A 46 -6.37 2.08 -13.91
C TYR A 46 -6.04 2.99 -15.07
N LEU A 47 -5.49 4.16 -14.74
CA LEU A 47 -4.97 5.12 -15.68
C LEU A 47 -3.44 5.11 -15.57
N THR A 48 -2.75 4.99 -16.71
CA THR A 48 -1.31 5.23 -16.74
C THR A 48 -1.02 6.53 -17.45
N SER A 49 -0.25 7.37 -16.79
CA SER A 49 0.40 8.54 -17.38
C SER A 49 1.89 8.27 -17.49
N ARG A 50 2.48 8.55 -18.64
CA ARG A 50 3.87 8.16 -18.94
C ARG A 50 4.62 9.29 -19.64
N ALA A 51 5.91 9.38 -19.33
CA ALA A 51 6.84 10.40 -19.82
C ALA A 51 8.00 9.73 -20.57
N SER A 52 7.92 9.70 -21.90
CA SER A 52 8.89 9.00 -22.75
C SER A 52 10.19 9.78 -23.00
N ALA A 53 11.29 9.05 -22.98
CA ALA A 53 12.64 9.47 -23.34
C ALA A 53 12.77 9.89 -24.81
N TRP A 54 11.81 9.52 -25.66
CA TRP A 54 11.77 9.95 -27.06
C TRP A 54 11.44 11.43 -27.23
N ARG A 55 10.71 12.04 -26.28
CA ARG A 55 10.37 13.46 -26.34
C ARG A 55 11.26 14.32 -25.43
N HIS A 56 11.60 13.84 -24.24
CA HIS A 56 12.40 14.57 -23.25
C HIS A 56 13.42 13.66 -22.57
N THR A 57 14.59 14.17 -22.20
CA THR A 57 15.69 13.36 -21.63
C THR A 57 15.73 13.33 -20.10
N LEU A 58 14.87 14.11 -19.43
CA LEU A 58 14.87 14.26 -17.99
C LEU A 58 13.56 13.72 -17.41
N LYS A 59 13.66 13.12 -16.21
CA LYS A 59 12.52 12.64 -15.40
C LYS A 59 11.54 11.72 -16.15
N ASN A 60 12.08 10.83 -16.98
CA ASN A 60 11.28 9.84 -17.68
C ASN A 60 10.74 8.76 -16.72
N GLY A 61 9.62 8.16 -17.08
CA GLY A 61 8.97 7.18 -16.23
C GLY A 61 7.49 7.01 -16.51
N TYR A 62 6.81 6.33 -15.58
CA TYR A 62 5.36 6.17 -15.62
C TYR A 62 4.77 6.22 -14.21
N THR A 63 3.53 6.67 -14.15
CA THR A 63 2.72 6.72 -12.94
C THR A 63 1.38 6.06 -13.22
N ILE A 64 1.03 5.09 -12.39
CA ILE A 64 -0.25 4.38 -12.43
C ILE A 64 -1.15 4.96 -11.35
N TRP A 65 -2.35 5.34 -11.77
CA TRP A 65 -3.41 5.89 -10.94
C TRP A 65 -4.58 4.92 -10.89
N ASP A 66 -5.21 4.83 -9.74
CA ASP A 66 -6.56 4.27 -9.63
C ASP A 66 -7.59 5.25 -10.22
N PHE A 67 -8.77 4.76 -10.61
CA PHE A 67 -9.89 5.61 -11.08
C PHE A 67 -10.31 6.66 -10.04
N ARG A 68 -9.95 6.42 -8.77
CA ARG A 68 -10.16 7.31 -7.62
C ARG A 68 -9.03 8.32 -7.40
N ARG A 69 -8.08 8.46 -8.34
CA ARG A 69 -6.89 9.32 -8.25
C ARG A 69 -5.89 8.92 -7.17
N GLN A 70 -5.92 7.68 -6.69
CA GLN A 70 -4.84 7.20 -5.83
C GLN A 70 -3.61 6.88 -6.70
N GLU A 71 -2.48 7.54 -6.45
CA GLU A 71 -1.19 7.12 -7.02
C GLU A 71 -0.85 5.75 -6.44
N LEU A 72 -0.93 4.70 -7.27
CA LEU A 72 -0.61 3.34 -6.86
C LEU A 72 0.89 3.11 -6.94
N THR A 73 1.51 3.59 -8.02
CA THR A 73 2.92 3.38 -8.26
C THR A 73 3.46 4.47 -9.16
N LYS A 74 4.59 5.04 -8.76
CA LYS A 74 5.38 5.97 -9.55
C LYS A 74 6.78 5.40 -9.74
N GLN A 75 7.15 5.21 -10.99
CA GLN A 75 8.48 4.71 -11.35
C GLN A 75 9.17 5.73 -12.23
N VAL A 76 10.26 6.29 -11.71
CA VAL A 76 11.17 7.16 -12.46
C VAL A 76 12.27 6.27 -13.02
N LEU A 77 12.35 6.20 -14.34
CA LEU A 77 13.23 5.28 -15.05
C LEU A 77 14.04 6.07 -16.08
N ASP A 78 15.36 5.93 -16.03
CA ASP A 78 16.24 6.56 -17.01
C ASP A 78 16.02 5.95 -18.41
N ARG A 79 16.01 6.80 -19.44
CA ARG A 79 15.77 6.43 -20.84
C ARG A 79 14.52 5.57 -21.08
N PHE A 80 13.48 5.77 -20.26
CA PHE A 80 12.23 5.04 -20.40
C PHE A 80 11.54 5.33 -21.74
N LYS A 81 11.25 4.30 -22.54
CA LYS A 81 10.74 4.49 -23.91
C LYS A 81 9.22 4.38 -24.00
N GLN A 82 8.67 3.27 -23.52
CA GLN A 82 7.25 2.96 -23.68
C GLN A 82 6.72 2.14 -22.51
N PHE A 83 5.43 2.31 -22.25
CA PHE A 83 4.63 1.46 -21.38
C PHE A 83 3.38 1.06 -22.15
N LEU A 84 3.00 -0.21 -22.15
CA LEU A 84 1.77 -0.66 -22.79
C LEU A 84 1.07 -1.62 -21.85
N TRP A 85 -0.23 -1.42 -21.69
CA TRP A 85 -1.06 -2.40 -21.01
C TRP A 85 -1.06 -3.70 -21.82
N ARG A 86 -0.94 -4.85 -21.11
CA ARG A 86 -1.02 -6.14 -21.79
C ARG A 86 -2.42 -6.31 -22.39
N PRO A 87 -2.54 -6.59 -23.70
CA PRO A 87 -3.82 -6.89 -24.31
C PRO A 87 -4.51 -8.05 -23.58
N ARG A 88 -5.75 -7.84 -23.15
CA ARG A 88 -6.54 -8.87 -22.47
C ARG A 88 -7.05 -9.85 -23.53
N PRO A 89 -6.82 -11.16 -23.38
CA PRO A 89 -7.38 -12.15 -24.30
C PRO A 89 -8.91 -12.09 -24.25
N ARG A 90 -9.55 -12.56 -25.32
CA ARG A 90 -11.02 -12.62 -25.40
C ARG A 90 -11.56 -13.50 -24.28
N THR A 91 -12.69 -13.09 -23.72
CA THR A 91 -13.37 -13.82 -22.64
C THR A 91 -13.76 -15.22 -23.09
N LEU A 92 -13.51 -16.23 -22.26
CA LEU A 92 -13.97 -17.60 -22.48
C LEU A 92 -15.46 -17.79 -22.19
N LEU A 93 -16.10 -16.77 -21.60
CA LEU A 93 -17.50 -16.79 -21.18
C LEU A 93 -18.44 -16.69 -22.38
N SER A 94 -19.51 -17.49 -22.35
CA SER A 94 -20.61 -17.39 -23.31
C SER A 94 -21.38 -16.09 -23.12
N LYS A 95 -22.13 -15.66 -24.15
CA LYS A 95 -22.99 -14.48 -24.07
C LYS A 95 -24.06 -14.60 -22.98
N GLU A 96 -24.50 -15.81 -22.67
CA GLU A 96 -25.50 -16.08 -21.63
C GLU A 96 -24.90 -15.87 -20.24
N GLN A 97 -23.70 -16.39 -20.00
CA GLN A 97 -22.96 -16.19 -18.75
C GLN A 97 -22.67 -14.71 -18.49
N GLN A 98 -22.28 -13.96 -19.53
CA GLN A 98 -22.07 -12.51 -19.42
C GLN A 98 -23.35 -11.77 -19.00
N ARG A 99 -24.51 -12.18 -19.54
CA ARG A 99 -25.81 -11.59 -19.16
C ARG A 99 -26.19 -11.92 -17.72
N GLU A 100 -25.92 -13.15 -17.27
CA GLU A 100 -26.16 -13.55 -15.88
C GLU A 100 -25.29 -12.75 -14.90
N ILE A 101 -24.01 -12.60 -15.19
CA ILE A 101 -23.07 -11.79 -14.39
C ILE A 101 -23.55 -10.33 -14.31
N HIS A 102 -23.98 -9.74 -15.43
CA HIS A 102 -24.52 -8.37 -15.41
C HIS A 102 -25.79 -8.25 -14.56
N LYS A 103 -26.64 -9.28 -14.50
CA LYS A 103 -27.84 -9.28 -13.65
C LYS A 103 -27.49 -9.39 -12.16
N ARG A 104 -26.49 -10.22 -11.81
CA ARG A 104 -26.05 -10.46 -10.43
C ARG A 104 -24.86 -9.61 -10.00
N LEU A 105 -24.55 -8.54 -10.72
CA LEU A 105 -23.35 -7.72 -10.49
C LEU A 105 -23.27 -7.18 -9.05
N ARG A 106 -24.42 -6.83 -8.44
CA ARG A 106 -24.47 -6.36 -7.05
C ARG A 106 -24.12 -7.43 -6.02
N GLU A 107 -24.58 -8.66 -6.26
CA GLU A 107 -24.28 -9.80 -5.38
C GLU A 107 -22.81 -10.14 -5.46
N HIS A 108 -22.28 -10.22 -6.68
CA HIS A 108 -20.85 -10.43 -6.93
C HIS A 108 -19.99 -9.32 -6.34
N SER A 109 -20.36 -8.05 -6.49
CA SER A 109 -19.62 -6.93 -5.90
C SER A 109 -19.50 -7.08 -4.39
N LYS A 110 -20.60 -7.40 -3.69
CA LYS A 110 -20.57 -7.57 -2.25
C LYS A 110 -19.69 -8.75 -1.81
N GLN A 111 -19.76 -9.87 -2.54
CA GLN A 111 -18.95 -11.06 -2.27
C GLN A 111 -17.45 -10.75 -2.44
N PHE A 112 -17.08 -10.12 -3.56
CA PHE A 112 -15.68 -9.75 -3.81
C PHE A 112 -15.17 -8.70 -2.82
N ASP A 113 -15.98 -7.71 -2.45
CA ASP A 113 -15.59 -6.72 -1.45
C ASP A 113 -15.34 -7.36 -0.07
N GLU A 114 -16.11 -8.40 0.30
CA GLU A 114 -15.94 -9.15 1.54
C GLU A 114 -14.69 -10.04 1.50
N GLU A 115 -14.48 -10.76 0.39
CA GLU A 115 -13.29 -11.58 0.16
C GLU A 115 -12.00 -10.74 0.17
N ASP A 116 -11.97 -9.63 -0.57
CA ASP A 116 -10.83 -8.70 -0.62
C ASP A 116 -10.51 -8.13 0.78
N ALA A 117 -11.53 -7.78 1.57
CA ALA A 117 -11.34 -7.28 2.93
C ALA A 117 -10.76 -8.35 3.88
N VAL A 118 -11.17 -9.62 3.71
CA VAL A 118 -10.61 -10.73 4.47
C VAL A 118 -9.15 -10.95 4.09
N GLU A 119 -8.81 -10.98 2.80
CA GLU A 119 -7.42 -11.13 2.33
C GLU A 119 -6.51 -9.99 2.80
N GLU A 120 -6.97 -8.75 2.75
CA GLU A 120 -6.19 -7.62 3.28
C GLU A 120 -5.91 -7.77 4.79
N SER A 121 -6.91 -8.25 5.54
CA SER A 121 -6.78 -8.46 6.98
C SER A 121 -5.81 -9.59 7.33
N THR A 122 -5.79 -10.70 6.58
CA THR A 122 -4.91 -11.84 6.82
C THR A 122 -3.47 -11.50 6.49
N VAL A 123 -3.20 -10.88 5.34
CA VAL A 123 -1.86 -10.46 4.92
C VAL A 123 -1.27 -9.47 5.93
N SER A 124 -2.08 -8.52 6.41
CA SER A 124 -1.67 -7.56 7.44
C SER A 124 -1.36 -8.27 8.77
N ALA A 125 -2.20 -9.20 9.19
CA ALA A 125 -2.01 -9.95 10.43
C ALA A 125 -0.72 -10.80 10.42
N GLU A 126 -0.43 -11.49 9.32
CA GLU A 126 0.79 -12.30 9.18
C GLU A 126 2.06 -11.43 9.25
N LEU A 127 2.08 -10.32 8.51
CA LEU A 127 3.22 -9.39 8.51
C LEU A 127 3.42 -8.74 9.88
N ILE A 128 2.34 -8.37 10.54
CA ILE A 128 2.38 -7.81 11.91
C ILE A 128 2.84 -8.87 12.91
N ALA A 129 2.38 -10.11 12.79
CA ALA A 129 2.79 -11.21 13.67
C ALA A 129 4.29 -11.50 13.53
N ALA A 130 4.81 -11.59 12.30
CA ALA A 130 6.24 -11.77 12.04
C ALA A 130 7.07 -10.61 12.62
N ARG A 131 6.60 -9.36 12.44
CA ARG A 131 7.26 -8.18 13.00
C ARG A 131 7.22 -8.16 14.53
N ARG A 132 6.10 -8.55 15.14
CA ARG A 132 5.96 -8.67 16.60
C ARG A 132 6.91 -9.71 17.17
N TRP A 133 7.00 -10.88 16.54
CA TRP A 133 7.91 -11.94 16.94
C TRP A 133 9.38 -11.49 16.95
N LEU A 134 9.83 -10.82 15.89
CA LEU A 134 11.19 -10.25 15.83
C LEU A 134 11.45 -9.20 16.94
N ILE A 135 10.45 -8.37 17.25
CA ILE A 135 10.58 -7.37 18.32
C ILE A 135 10.62 -8.04 19.70
N GLU A 136 9.81 -9.07 19.92
CA GLU A 136 9.80 -9.85 21.15
C GLU A 136 11.13 -10.57 21.36
N GLU A 137 11.68 -11.21 20.33
CA GLU A 137 12.99 -11.85 20.36
C GLU A 137 14.10 -10.84 20.72
N TRP A 138 14.11 -9.68 20.06
CA TRP A 138 15.05 -8.59 20.37
C TRP A 138 14.90 -8.08 21.81
N ASN A 139 13.67 -7.90 22.28
CA ASN A 139 13.41 -7.42 23.63
C ASN A 139 13.80 -8.46 24.69
N ALA A 140 13.56 -9.74 24.44
CA ALA A 140 14.00 -10.84 25.29
C ALA A 140 15.53 -10.89 25.38
N TRP A 141 16.23 -10.76 24.25
CA TRP A 141 17.69 -10.65 24.23
C TRP A 141 18.19 -9.46 25.05
N ARG A 142 17.59 -8.26 24.88
CA ARG A 142 17.98 -7.07 25.67
C ARG A 142 17.69 -7.22 27.15
N ALA A 143 16.63 -7.92 27.54
CA ALA A 143 16.30 -8.17 28.94
C ALA A 143 17.34 -9.11 29.58
N LYS A 144 17.72 -10.18 28.87
CA LYS A 144 18.78 -11.10 29.31
C LYS A 144 20.11 -10.37 29.50
N LEU A 145 20.53 -9.57 28.51
CA LEU A 145 21.79 -8.83 28.59
C LEU A 145 21.79 -7.80 29.73
N ARG A 146 20.67 -7.10 29.95
CA ARG A 146 20.53 -6.16 31.09
C ARG A 146 20.63 -6.88 32.43
N ARG A 147 20.08 -8.09 32.55
CA ARG A 147 20.19 -8.90 33.76
C ARG A 147 21.64 -9.31 34.02
N GLU A 148 22.34 -9.80 33.00
CA GLU A 148 23.75 -10.19 33.09
C GLU A 148 24.64 -9.00 33.48
N ILE A 149 24.46 -7.83 32.87
CA ILE A 149 25.19 -6.61 33.24
C ILE A 149 24.91 -6.20 34.69
N LYS A 150 23.65 -6.31 35.15
CA LYS A 150 23.29 -5.97 36.54
C LYS A 150 23.94 -6.93 37.54
N GLU A 151 23.95 -8.22 37.23
CA GLU A 151 24.62 -9.24 38.04
C GLU A 151 26.13 -9.02 38.09
N GLU A 152 26.76 -8.71 36.96
CA GLU A 152 28.20 -8.41 36.89
C GLU A 152 28.55 -7.13 37.68
N LYS A 153 27.75 -6.06 37.56
CA LYS A 153 27.92 -4.85 38.36
C LYS A 153 27.79 -5.12 39.85
N GLY A 154 26.78 -5.89 40.27
CA GLY A 154 26.59 -6.28 41.66
C GLY A 154 27.74 -7.13 42.22
N LYS A 155 28.34 -8.01 41.40
CA LYS A 155 29.56 -8.76 41.77
C LYS A 155 30.76 -7.83 41.94
N ARG A 156 31.00 -6.91 40.99
CA ARG A 156 32.08 -5.93 41.06
C ARG A 156 31.95 -4.99 42.26
N GLU A 157 30.73 -4.58 42.62
CA GLU A 157 30.48 -3.75 43.81
C GLU A 157 30.75 -4.53 45.11
N LYS A 158 30.35 -5.81 45.19
CA LYS A 158 30.69 -6.67 46.34
C LYS A 158 32.20 -6.89 46.47
N GLU A 159 32.89 -7.14 45.37
CA GLU A 159 34.36 -7.29 45.36
C GLU A 159 35.07 -6.00 45.80
N ARG A 160 34.56 -4.82 45.40
CA ARG A 160 35.06 -3.52 45.87
C ARG A 160 34.81 -3.29 47.35
N GLY A 161 33.63 -3.62 47.87
CA GLY A 161 33.31 -3.48 49.30
C GLY A 161 34.18 -4.38 50.18
N VAL A 162 34.38 -5.64 49.77
CA VAL A 162 35.27 -6.58 50.49
C VAL A 162 36.73 -6.13 50.45
N ALA A 163 37.17 -5.48 49.36
CA ALA A 163 38.50 -4.90 49.28
C ALA A 163 38.68 -3.69 50.23
N GLN A 164 37.65 -2.83 50.38
CA GLN A 164 37.68 -1.70 51.31
C GLN A 164 37.66 -2.13 52.78
N GLU A 165 36.83 -3.10 53.16
CA GLU A 165 36.81 -3.65 54.54
C GLU A 165 38.16 -4.26 54.94
N LYS A 166 38.83 -4.95 54.02
CA LYS A 166 40.17 -5.51 54.27
C LYS A 166 41.24 -4.44 54.43
N ILE A 167 41.10 -3.30 53.75
CA ILE A 167 42.01 -2.15 53.90
C ILE A 167 41.76 -1.48 55.25
N GLU A 168 40.51 -1.29 55.68
CA GLU A 168 40.19 -0.69 56.98
C GLU A 168 40.61 -1.57 58.17
N GLN A 169 40.47 -2.89 58.08
CA GLN A 169 40.95 -3.81 59.12
C GLN A 169 42.48 -3.91 59.19
N GLY A 170 43.19 -3.68 58.08
CA GLY A 170 44.66 -3.66 58.06
C GLY A 170 45.29 -2.36 58.58
N VAL A 171 44.50 -1.29 58.77
CA VAL A 171 44.96 0.00 59.30
C VAL A 171 44.75 0.12 60.82
N CYS A 172 44.00 -0.81 61.43
CA CYS A 172 43.67 -0.80 62.86
C CYS A 172 44.47 -1.82 63.71
N GLY A 173 45.52 -2.45 63.15
CA GLY A 173 46.43 -3.36 63.84
C GLY A 173 47.86 -2.89 63.76
#